data_AF-A0A1U7CY10-F1
#
_entry.id   AF-A0A1U7CY10-F1
#
_cell.length_a   1.000
_cell.length_b   1.000
_cell.length_c   1.000
_cell.angle_alpha   90.00
_cell.angle_beta   90.00
_cell.angle_gamma   90.00
#
_symmetry.space_group_name_H-M   'P 1'
#
loop_
_entity.id
_entity.type
_entity.pdbx_description
1 polymer ?
#
loop_
_entity_poly.entity_id
_entity_poly.type
_entity_poly.pdbx_seq_one_letter_code
_entity_poly.pdbx_strand_id
1 'polypeptide(L)'
;MISMFLSFSKTHSPERSRRRKTNTRPRVEGLEDRALMASLASLSAATATIAATPVAFNGALYFSATDAVNGTELWKSDGTSAGTQILKDIYPGSKSSYPSNLTVVGSKLFFSATDPVAGTELWATDGTSAGTQMVKDLYPGVIGSYPDQLTPMNGVLYYVAYDPKGGYELIRSDGTAAGTAMVKDINPGTAASSIRNLTAVGSTLYFSATNGVNGAELWKSDGTAAGTVMVKDANPGSGSSNPGVFAALGSTLFYSAYTPASGYELWKSDGTAAGTVQVADITPGATSSMPAELTAFGSYIYFSANDGVNGVELWRTNGVTTTLFADIRPGALGSTPQNLTVAGSNLFFTANDGVHGAELWRTDGTTAGTFLVSDIYPGAISSNVQNLQAVGSKVYFSACAPNFGTELWSSDGTSAGTSLVIDMNPGAGSSKPRDMVVMQGALYFVADDATTTNRLRKLVTG
;
A
#
# COMPACT_ATOMS: atom_id res chain seq x y z
N MET A 1 -59.76 -18.43 65.02
CA MET A 1 -58.98 -19.68 64.90
C MET A 1 -58.71 -19.88 63.41
N ILE A 2 -57.43 -19.90 63.03
CA ILE A 2 -56.85 -20.47 61.80
C ILE A 2 -57.04 -19.71 60.46
N SER A 3 -55.85 -19.41 59.92
CA SER A 3 -55.39 -19.02 58.57
C SER A 3 -56.12 -19.58 57.34
N MET A 4 -56.08 -18.82 56.23
CA MET A 4 -55.51 -19.33 54.97
C MET A 4 -55.17 -18.21 53.97
N PHE A 5 -54.01 -18.39 53.32
CA PHE A 5 -53.42 -17.56 52.26
C PHE A 5 -54.21 -17.65 50.94
N LEU A 6 -54.24 -16.56 50.17
CA LEU A 6 -54.18 -16.60 48.70
C LEU A 6 -53.51 -15.33 48.16
N SER A 7 -52.48 -15.55 47.34
CA SER A 7 -51.71 -14.56 46.57
C SER A 7 -52.41 -14.28 45.25
N PHE A 8 -52.47 -13.02 44.81
CA PHE A 8 -52.52 -12.68 43.39
C PHE A 8 -51.76 -11.38 43.06
N SER A 9 -50.97 -11.52 42.00
CA SER A 9 -50.13 -10.58 41.24
C SER A 9 -50.79 -9.24 40.88
N LYS A 10 -50.02 -8.14 40.98
CA LYS A 10 -50.23 -6.90 40.21
C LYS A 10 -49.01 -6.65 39.32
N THR A 11 -49.27 -6.67 38.02
CA THR A 11 -48.34 -6.42 36.91
C THR A 11 -47.86 -4.95 36.89
N HIS A 12 -46.54 -4.74 36.88
CA HIS A 12 -45.92 -3.48 36.47
C HIS A 12 -45.58 -3.52 34.98
N SER A 13 -46.13 -2.61 34.19
CA SER A 13 -45.68 -2.34 32.82
C SER A 13 -44.43 -1.44 32.86
N PRO A 14 -43.33 -1.76 32.17
CA PRO A 14 -42.21 -0.84 32.05
C PRO A 14 -42.41 0.10 30.86
N GLU A 15 -42.39 1.41 31.13
CA GLU A 15 -42.23 2.45 30.11
C GLU A 15 -40.90 2.24 29.36
N ARG A 16 -40.98 1.95 28.06
CA ARG A 16 -39.83 1.94 27.16
C ARG A 16 -39.39 3.38 26.90
N SER A 17 -38.25 3.78 27.47
CA SER A 17 -37.56 5.00 27.03
C SER A 17 -37.05 4.80 25.59
N ARG A 18 -37.60 5.55 24.64
CA ARG A 18 -37.06 5.62 23.27
C ARG A 18 -35.79 6.48 23.31
N ARG A 19 -34.62 5.85 23.44
CA ARG A 19 -33.34 6.47 23.05
C ARG A 19 -33.38 6.76 21.55
N ARG A 20 -33.51 8.03 21.18
CA ARG A 20 -33.35 8.52 19.82
C ARG A 20 -31.88 8.31 19.43
N LYS A 21 -31.57 7.24 18.68
CA LYS A 21 -30.28 7.12 17.99
C LYS A 21 -30.19 8.32 17.04
N THR A 22 -29.28 9.26 17.32
CA THR A 22 -28.89 10.27 16.35
C THR A 22 -28.20 9.52 15.23
N ASN A 23 -28.92 9.27 14.13
CA ASN A 23 -28.35 8.71 12.91
C ASN A 23 -27.59 9.84 12.22
N THR A 24 -26.40 10.14 12.71
CA THR A 24 -25.48 11.12 12.15
C THR A 24 -24.97 10.57 10.82
N ARG A 25 -25.36 11.19 9.70
CA ARG A 25 -24.85 10.82 8.38
C ARG A 25 -23.33 11.00 8.34
N PRO A 26 -22.57 10.13 7.65
CA PRO A 26 -21.15 10.35 7.40
C PRO A 26 -20.94 11.74 6.79
N ARG A 27 -19.89 12.43 7.22
CA ARG A 27 -19.47 13.69 6.62
C ARG A 27 -17.97 13.69 6.39
N VAL A 28 -17.55 14.42 5.36
CA VAL A 28 -16.13 14.66 5.09
C VAL A 28 -15.81 16.10 5.45
N GLU A 29 -14.69 16.27 6.13
CA GLU A 29 -14.19 17.57 6.54
C GLU A 29 -12.85 17.82 5.84
N GLY A 30 -12.74 18.98 5.16
CA GLY A 30 -11.47 19.51 4.70
C GLY A 30 -10.64 19.93 5.90
N LEU A 31 -9.39 19.46 5.97
CA LEU A 31 -8.52 19.82 7.07
C LEU A 31 -7.83 21.15 6.83
N GLU A 32 -7.84 21.72 5.63
CA GLU A 32 -7.21 23.02 5.37
C GLU A 32 -8.18 24.21 5.56
N ASP A 33 -9.50 23.95 5.58
CA ASP A 33 -10.55 24.99 5.47
C ASP A 33 -11.21 25.43 6.78
N ARG A 34 -10.86 24.86 7.95
CA ARG A 34 -11.48 25.31 9.23
C ARG A 34 -10.86 26.63 9.69
N ALA A 35 -11.28 27.74 9.08
CA ALA A 35 -11.12 29.06 9.65
C ALA A 35 -12.04 29.21 10.88
N LEU A 36 -11.50 28.97 12.08
CA LEU A 36 -12.13 29.43 13.31
C LEU A 36 -11.75 30.92 13.50
N MET A 37 -12.76 31.77 13.47
CA MET A 37 -12.70 33.22 13.66
C MET A 37 -11.76 33.65 14.81
N ALA A 38 -10.66 34.33 14.48
CA ALA A 38 -10.18 35.62 15.01
C ALA A 38 -8.65 35.77 14.94
N SER A 39 -8.21 36.75 14.13
CA SER A 39 -6.92 37.45 14.11
C SER A 39 -5.63 36.68 14.42
N LEU A 40 -4.93 36.24 13.37
CA LEU A 40 -3.50 36.50 13.16
C LEU A 40 -3.26 36.37 11.64
N ALA A 41 -2.94 37.49 11.00
CA ALA A 41 -2.63 37.54 9.58
C ALA A 41 -1.24 36.92 9.30
N SER A 42 -1.13 36.33 8.11
CA SER A 42 0.05 35.76 7.44
C SER A 42 0.64 34.46 8.00
N LEU A 43 0.07 33.33 7.56
CA LEU A 43 0.74 32.08 7.11
C LEU A 43 -0.35 31.01 7.01
N SER A 44 -1.11 30.99 5.91
CA SER A 44 -2.16 29.97 5.76
C SER A 44 -1.63 28.77 4.98
N ALA A 45 -1.55 27.63 5.69
CA ALA A 45 -1.53 26.27 5.12
C ALA A 45 -2.72 25.97 4.18
N ALA A 46 -3.65 26.92 4.01
CA ALA A 46 -4.91 26.82 3.28
C ALA A 46 -4.77 26.68 1.74
N THR A 47 -3.55 26.71 1.19
CA THR A 47 -3.31 26.46 -0.23
C THR A 47 -2.43 25.26 -0.51
N ALA A 48 -1.98 24.51 0.51
CA ALA A 48 -1.04 23.42 0.31
C ALA A 48 -1.63 22.23 -0.47
N THR A 49 -0.94 21.71 -1.48
CA THR A 49 -1.41 20.59 -2.32
C THR A 49 -0.63 19.33 -1.96
N ILE A 50 -1.30 18.21 -1.69
CA ILE A 50 -0.61 16.96 -1.33
C ILE A 50 0.02 16.31 -2.55
N ALA A 51 1.32 16.01 -2.44
CA ALA A 51 2.14 15.42 -3.51
C ALA A 51 2.47 13.94 -3.29
N ALA A 52 2.29 13.40 -2.08
CA ALA A 52 2.59 12.00 -1.76
C ALA A 52 1.61 11.39 -0.75
N THR A 53 1.54 10.06 -0.72
CA THR A 53 0.69 9.29 0.18
C THR A 53 1.00 9.62 1.66
N PRO A 54 -0.02 9.98 2.47
CA PRO A 54 0.20 10.24 3.89
C PRO A 54 0.48 8.98 4.71
N VAL A 55 1.35 9.11 5.72
CA VAL A 55 1.74 8.04 6.65
C VAL A 55 1.42 8.44 8.08
N ALA A 56 0.74 7.57 8.82
CA ALA A 56 0.48 7.78 10.24
C ALA A 56 1.71 7.39 11.09
N PHE A 57 2.15 8.30 11.95
CA PHE A 57 3.29 8.11 12.86
C PHE A 57 3.12 8.96 14.13
N ASN A 58 3.39 8.41 15.31
CA ASN A 58 3.29 9.14 16.60
C ASN A 58 2.01 9.97 16.79
N GLY A 59 0.86 9.45 16.33
CA GLY A 59 -0.44 10.10 16.47
C GLY A 59 -0.69 11.27 15.52
N ALA A 60 0.11 11.43 14.48
CA ALA A 60 -0.08 12.42 13.42
C ALA A 60 0.11 11.79 12.02
N LEU A 61 -0.41 12.46 11.00
CA LEU A 61 -0.14 12.16 9.60
C LEU A 61 1.07 12.95 9.12
N TYR A 62 1.92 12.32 8.32
CA TYR A 62 3.07 12.92 7.66
C TYR A 62 2.93 12.73 6.16
N PHE A 63 3.20 13.77 5.39
CA PHE A 63 3.03 13.75 3.94
C PHE A 63 3.84 14.87 3.29
N SER A 64 4.07 14.73 1.99
CA SER A 64 4.66 15.77 1.15
C SER A 64 3.57 16.73 0.70
N ALA A 65 3.74 18.04 0.90
CA ALA A 65 2.80 19.04 0.41
C ALA A 65 3.47 20.32 -0.07
N THR A 66 2.87 20.92 -1.11
CA THR A 66 3.36 22.11 -1.80
C THR A 66 2.60 23.35 -1.40
N ASP A 67 3.26 24.38 -0.88
CA ASP A 67 2.67 25.73 -0.76
C ASP A 67 3.46 26.77 -1.58
N ALA A 68 2.93 27.99 -1.72
CA ALA A 68 3.54 29.05 -2.52
C ALA A 68 4.79 29.69 -1.89
N VAL A 69 5.03 29.47 -0.59
CA VAL A 69 6.10 30.12 0.19
C VAL A 69 7.31 29.21 0.32
N ASN A 70 7.09 27.94 0.59
CA ASN A 70 8.06 26.91 0.95
C ASN A 70 8.19 25.82 -0.13
N GLY A 71 7.36 25.86 -1.18
CA GLY A 71 7.26 24.78 -2.17
C GLY A 71 6.90 23.44 -1.50
N THR A 72 7.42 22.33 -2.03
CA THR A 72 7.08 20.96 -1.61
C THR A 72 7.99 20.45 -0.51
N GLU A 73 7.46 20.37 0.70
CA GLU A 73 8.20 20.06 1.93
C GLU A 73 7.50 18.96 2.74
N LEU A 74 8.06 18.61 3.91
CA LEU A 74 7.47 17.61 4.80
C LEU A 74 6.48 18.29 5.74
N TRP A 75 5.24 17.83 5.72
CA TRP A 75 4.13 18.34 6.53
C TRP A 75 3.70 17.33 7.57
N LYS A 76 3.05 17.84 8.62
CA LYS A 76 2.44 17.07 9.70
C LYS A 76 1.01 17.54 9.95
N SER A 77 0.09 16.62 10.24
CA SER A 77 -1.28 16.92 10.68
C SER A 77 -1.71 16.05 11.86
N ASP A 78 -2.29 16.64 12.91
CA ASP A 78 -2.99 15.89 13.97
C ASP A 78 -4.44 15.55 13.60
N GLY A 79 -4.84 15.82 12.35
CA GLY A 79 -6.20 15.64 11.87
C GLY A 79 -7.11 16.85 12.13
N THR A 80 -6.54 18.01 12.47
CA THR A 80 -7.22 19.30 12.54
C THR A 80 -6.53 20.32 11.65
N SER A 81 -7.24 21.39 11.28
CA SER A 81 -6.65 22.50 10.51
C SER A 81 -5.55 23.23 11.25
N ALA A 82 -5.74 23.47 12.55
CA ALA A 82 -4.74 24.14 13.37
C ALA A 82 -3.47 23.29 13.57
N GLY A 83 -3.60 21.96 13.61
CA GLY A 83 -2.46 21.05 13.72
C GLY A 83 -1.85 20.62 12.39
N THR A 84 -2.35 21.13 11.25
CA THR A 84 -1.79 20.87 9.91
C THR A 84 -0.79 21.95 9.54
N GLN A 85 0.49 21.62 9.53
CA GLN A 85 1.58 22.57 9.33
C GLN A 85 2.82 21.91 8.73
N ILE A 86 3.67 22.73 8.13
CA ILE A 86 5.02 22.30 7.73
C ILE A 86 5.78 21.80 8.96
N LEU A 87 6.37 20.62 8.86
CA LEU A 87 7.22 20.07 9.92
C LEU A 87 8.60 20.72 9.87
N LYS A 88 9.17 20.79 8.66
CA LYS A 88 10.46 21.40 8.38
C LYS A 88 10.54 21.84 6.93
N ASP A 89 11.01 23.07 6.74
CA ASP A 89 11.45 23.58 5.44
C ASP A 89 12.89 23.09 5.21
N ILE A 90 13.01 21.96 4.51
CA ILE A 90 14.30 21.30 4.23
C ILE A 90 15.02 22.01 3.08
N TYR A 91 14.27 22.49 2.08
CA TYR A 91 14.80 23.33 1.02
C TYR A 91 14.29 24.78 1.17
N PRO A 92 15.05 25.67 1.84
CA PRO A 92 14.56 26.99 2.22
C PRO A 92 13.97 27.82 1.07
N GLY A 93 12.79 28.40 1.34
CA GLY A 93 12.07 29.28 0.42
C GLY A 93 11.23 28.51 -0.60
N SER A 94 10.90 29.12 -1.73
CA SER A 94 9.90 28.57 -2.66
C SER A 94 10.37 27.38 -3.51
N LYS A 95 11.52 26.78 -3.19
CA LYS A 95 12.04 25.57 -3.85
C LYS A 95 11.49 24.34 -3.12
N SER A 96 11.98 23.14 -3.39
CA SER A 96 11.30 21.93 -2.90
C SER A 96 12.30 20.85 -2.53
N SER A 97 12.08 20.21 -1.39
CA SER A 97 12.81 19.04 -0.95
C SER A 97 12.22 17.72 -1.42
N TYR A 98 11.01 17.73 -1.98
CA TYR A 98 10.30 16.56 -2.52
C TYR A 98 10.33 15.31 -1.60
N PRO A 99 9.85 15.39 -0.34
CA PRO A 99 9.85 14.24 0.55
C PRO A 99 9.08 13.06 -0.04
N SER A 100 9.67 11.88 0.01
CA SER A 100 9.09 10.65 -0.56
C SER A 100 9.52 9.41 0.23
N ASN A 101 8.89 8.26 -0.07
CA ASN A 101 9.19 6.97 0.58
C ASN A 101 9.08 7.00 2.12
N LEU A 102 8.09 7.72 2.64
CA LEU A 102 7.84 7.85 4.08
C LEU A 102 7.67 6.46 4.73
N THR A 103 8.59 6.09 5.62
CA THR A 103 8.69 4.73 6.18
C THR A 103 8.94 4.80 7.68
N VAL A 104 8.03 4.23 8.47
CA VAL A 104 8.17 4.17 9.93
C VAL A 104 9.06 3.00 10.32
N VAL A 105 10.09 3.27 11.13
CA VAL A 105 10.95 2.25 11.73
C VAL A 105 11.13 2.57 13.22
N GLY A 106 10.51 1.77 14.07
CA GLY A 106 10.51 1.99 15.52
C GLY A 106 9.94 3.37 15.88
N SER A 107 10.77 4.20 16.53
CA SER A 107 10.39 5.55 16.97
C SER A 107 10.80 6.65 15.98
N LYS A 108 11.08 6.31 14.72
CA LYS A 108 11.50 7.26 13.68
C LYS A 108 10.66 7.09 12.42
N LEU A 109 10.44 8.18 11.72
CA LEU A 109 9.97 8.20 10.35
C LEU A 109 11.14 8.57 9.44
N PHE A 110 11.43 7.70 8.47
CA PHE A 110 12.47 7.89 7.46
C PHE A 110 11.84 8.30 6.14
N PHE A 111 12.58 9.07 5.34
CA PHE A 111 12.14 9.52 4.03
C PHE A 111 13.32 10.00 3.21
N SER A 112 13.16 10.03 1.89
CA SER A 112 14.11 10.66 0.96
C SER A 112 13.73 12.13 0.79
N ALA A 113 14.70 13.04 0.83
CA ALA A 113 14.47 14.47 0.57
C ALA A 113 15.74 15.19 0.09
N THR A 114 15.54 16.24 -0.72
CA THR A 114 16.58 17.09 -1.30
C THR A 114 16.87 18.31 -0.43
N ASP A 115 18.14 18.48 -0.02
CA ASP A 115 18.66 19.74 0.53
C ASP A 115 19.54 20.46 -0.53
N PRO A 116 19.57 21.80 -0.55
CA PRO A 116 20.38 22.59 -1.49
C PRO A 116 21.89 22.29 -1.49
N VAL A 117 22.44 21.71 -0.42
CA VAL A 117 23.89 21.50 -0.26
C VAL A 117 24.28 20.04 -0.51
N ALA A 118 23.54 19.10 0.09
CA ALA A 118 23.82 17.66 0.05
C ALA A 118 22.99 16.89 -1.00
N GLY A 119 22.12 17.57 -1.76
CA GLY A 119 21.27 16.90 -2.74
C GLY A 119 20.24 15.98 -2.07
N THR A 120 19.84 14.91 -2.76
CA THR A 120 18.81 13.98 -2.28
C THR A 120 19.41 12.88 -1.40
N GLU A 121 19.10 12.92 -0.12
CA GLU A 121 19.68 12.02 0.89
C GLU A 121 18.61 11.41 1.80
N LEU A 122 19.02 10.48 2.68
CA LEU A 122 18.13 9.88 3.66
C LEU A 122 17.95 10.85 4.83
N TRP A 123 16.70 11.14 5.16
CA TRP A 123 16.31 11.93 6.32
C TRP A 123 15.54 11.08 7.33
N ALA A 124 15.61 11.47 8.59
CA ALA A 124 14.83 10.89 9.66
C ALA A 124 14.20 11.98 10.54
N THR A 125 13.03 11.69 11.10
CA THR A 125 12.34 12.55 12.06
C THR A 125 11.77 11.74 13.22
N ASP A 126 11.79 12.33 14.42
CA ASP A 126 11.01 11.86 15.59
C ASP A 126 9.60 12.46 15.64
N GLY A 127 9.27 13.30 14.65
CA GLY A 127 8.00 14.01 14.54
C GLY A 127 8.04 15.45 15.02
N THR A 128 9.22 15.98 15.35
CA THR A 128 9.49 17.39 15.66
C THR A 128 10.40 18.03 14.60
N SER A 129 10.33 19.35 14.44
CA SER A 129 11.21 20.07 13.50
C SER A 129 12.70 19.94 13.88
N ALA A 130 13.01 19.99 15.18
CA ALA A 130 14.37 19.84 15.70
C ALA A 130 14.95 18.43 15.50
N GLY A 131 14.12 17.40 15.65
CA GLY A 131 14.48 16.01 15.41
C GLY A 131 14.45 15.59 13.93
N THR A 132 14.07 16.48 13.02
CA THR A 132 14.06 16.23 11.57
C THR A 132 15.42 16.58 10.97
N GLN A 133 16.23 15.57 10.61
CA GLN A 133 17.62 15.76 10.21
C GLN A 133 18.03 14.76 9.12
N MET A 134 18.97 15.17 8.26
CA MET A 134 19.66 14.27 7.35
C MET A 134 20.43 13.24 8.18
N VAL A 135 20.27 11.96 7.84
CA VAL A 135 20.90 10.85 8.56
C VAL A 135 22.41 10.81 8.29
N LYS A 136 22.78 10.90 7.02
CA LYS A 136 24.14 10.92 6.52
C LYS A 136 24.13 11.49 5.11
N ASP A 137 25.09 12.37 4.81
CA ASP A 137 25.44 12.71 3.44
C ASP A 137 26.21 11.53 2.84
N LEU A 138 25.49 10.60 2.19
CA LEU A 138 26.08 9.37 1.67
C LEU A 138 26.83 9.65 0.36
N TYR A 139 26.34 10.58 -0.46
CA TYR A 139 27.04 11.04 -1.66
C TYR A 139 27.24 12.57 -1.64
N PRO A 140 28.42 13.03 -1.16
CA PRO A 140 28.69 14.45 -0.99
C PRO A 140 28.51 15.29 -2.26
N GLY A 141 27.79 16.40 -2.10
CA GLY A 141 27.55 17.39 -3.14
C GLY A 141 26.06 17.52 -3.49
N VAL A 142 25.75 18.38 -4.45
CA VAL A 142 24.36 18.81 -4.72
C VAL A 142 23.48 17.76 -5.42
N ILE A 143 24.01 16.56 -5.70
CA ILE A 143 23.30 15.49 -6.41
C ILE A 143 22.63 14.55 -5.39
N GLY A 144 23.39 14.07 -4.40
CA GLY A 144 22.94 13.14 -3.36
C GLY A 144 22.77 11.68 -3.82
N SER A 145 22.56 10.78 -2.86
CA SER A 145 22.54 9.34 -3.04
C SER A 145 21.22 8.74 -3.58
N TYR A 146 20.15 9.53 -3.67
CA TYR A 146 18.81 9.11 -4.12
C TYR A 146 18.27 7.83 -3.42
N PRO A 147 18.00 7.87 -2.10
CA PRO A 147 17.40 6.74 -1.40
C PRO A 147 16.03 6.33 -1.95
N ASP A 148 15.85 5.03 -2.18
CA ASP A 148 14.63 4.43 -2.69
C ASP A 148 14.35 3.05 -2.07
N GLN A 149 13.13 2.52 -2.25
CA GLN A 149 12.70 1.21 -1.74
C GLN A 149 12.94 1.02 -0.22
N LEU A 150 12.63 2.07 0.57
CA LEU A 150 12.80 2.06 2.03
C LEU A 150 11.97 0.92 2.66
N THR A 151 12.66 -0.04 3.27
CA THR A 151 12.10 -1.30 3.76
C THR A 151 12.56 -1.55 5.20
N PRO A 152 11.64 -1.56 6.19
CA PRO A 152 11.98 -1.92 7.55
C PRO A 152 12.21 -3.43 7.68
N MET A 153 13.27 -3.82 8.40
CA MET A 153 13.46 -5.20 8.86
C MET A 153 14.16 -5.19 10.23
N ASN A 154 13.61 -5.91 11.21
CA ASN A 154 14.18 -6.04 12.56
C ASN A 154 14.54 -4.71 13.25
N GLY A 155 13.74 -3.66 13.03
CA GLY A 155 13.98 -2.33 13.61
C GLY A 155 15.10 -1.52 12.96
N VAL A 156 15.65 -2.01 11.85
CA VAL A 156 16.64 -1.31 11.01
C VAL A 156 15.99 -0.96 9.67
N LEU A 157 16.34 0.20 9.11
CA LEU A 157 15.94 0.55 7.76
C LEU A 157 16.93 -0.03 6.75
N TYR A 158 16.42 -0.66 5.71
CA TYR A 158 17.18 -1.04 4.52
C TYR A 158 16.62 -0.32 3.30
N TYR A 159 17.49 0.10 2.40
CA TYR A 159 17.08 0.88 1.24
C TYR A 159 18.13 0.77 0.13
N VAL A 160 17.75 1.14 -1.08
CA VAL A 160 18.66 1.24 -2.22
C VAL A 160 19.13 2.68 -2.33
N ALA A 161 20.44 2.91 -2.42
CA ALA A 161 20.99 4.23 -2.67
C ALA A 161 22.36 4.14 -3.36
N TYR A 162 22.73 5.23 -4.04
CA TYR A 162 24.03 5.37 -4.68
C TYR A 162 25.14 5.56 -3.64
N ASP A 163 26.13 4.69 -3.68
CA ASP A 163 27.41 4.83 -2.99
C ASP A 163 28.52 5.00 -4.04
N PRO A 164 29.44 5.98 -3.89
CA PRO A 164 30.50 6.23 -4.88
C PRO A 164 31.44 5.05 -5.15
N LYS A 165 31.51 4.08 -4.24
CA LYS A 165 32.39 2.90 -4.37
C LYS A 165 31.67 1.72 -5.03
N GLY A 166 30.34 1.61 -4.85
CA GLY A 166 29.52 0.46 -5.26
C GLY A 166 28.45 0.74 -6.31
N GLY A 167 28.17 2.00 -6.66
CA GLY A 167 26.95 2.34 -7.40
C GLY A 167 25.69 2.21 -6.52
N TYR A 168 24.54 1.91 -7.12
CA TYR A 168 23.29 1.72 -6.37
C TYR A 168 23.24 0.34 -5.71
N GLU A 169 23.35 0.33 -4.38
CA GLU A 169 23.53 -0.88 -3.57
C GLU A 169 22.55 -0.92 -2.38
N LEU A 170 22.50 -2.08 -1.70
CA LEU A 170 21.73 -2.24 -0.48
C LEU A 170 22.44 -1.54 0.69
N ILE A 171 21.82 -0.50 1.21
CA ILE A 171 22.29 0.26 2.37
C ILE A 171 21.41 -0.06 3.58
N ARG A 172 22.02 -0.09 4.77
CA ARG A 172 21.30 -0.16 6.05
C ARG A 172 21.48 1.12 6.85
N SER A 173 20.51 1.47 7.69
CA SER A 173 20.58 2.58 8.63
C SER A 173 19.74 2.34 9.90
N ASP A 174 20.29 2.73 11.05
CA ASP A 174 19.57 2.87 12.32
C ASP A 174 19.05 4.30 12.57
N GLY A 175 19.22 5.20 11.59
CA GLY A 175 18.91 6.62 11.71
C GLY A 175 20.06 7.47 12.24
N THR A 176 21.27 6.93 12.35
CA THR A 176 22.50 7.68 12.65
C THR A 176 23.52 7.59 11.52
N ALA A 177 24.40 8.59 11.40
CA ALA A 177 25.48 8.56 10.41
C ALA A 177 26.44 7.37 10.61
N ALA A 178 26.70 6.99 11.86
CA ALA A 178 27.59 5.88 12.20
C ALA A 178 26.96 4.51 11.88
N GLY A 179 25.66 4.35 12.10
CA GLY A 179 24.91 3.15 11.77
C GLY A 179 24.50 3.04 10.29
N THR A 180 24.87 4.01 9.45
CA THR A 180 24.52 4.04 8.02
C THR A 180 25.68 3.58 7.15
N ALA A 181 25.52 2.42 6.51
CA ALA A 181 26.56 1.81 5.68
C ALA A 181 25.98 0.82 4.65
N MET A 182 26.70 0.64 3.56
CA MET A 182 26.46 -0.43 2.60
C MET A 182 26.52 -1.80 3.29
N VAL A 183 25.56 -2.66 2.97
CA VAL A 183 25.50 -4.04 3.49
C VAL A 183 26.53 -4.90 2.77
N LYS A 184 26.55 -4.83 1.43
CA LYS A 184 27.49 -5.54 0.56
C LYS A 184 27.55 -4.81 -0.79
N ASP A 185 28.73 -4.74 -1.37
CA ASP A 185 28.91 -4.44 -2.79
C ASP A 185 28.62 -5.73 -3.58
N ILE A 186 27.40 -5.86 -4.11
CA ILE A 186 26.94 -7.10 -4.77
C ILE A 186 27.55 -7.24 -6.16
N ASN A 187 27.71 -6.13 -6.89
CA ASN A 187 28.33 -6.04 -8.22
C ASN A 187 29.66 -5.27 -8.10
N PRO A 188 30.78 -5.96 -7.83
CA PRO A 188 31.98 -5.32 -7.35
C PRO A 188 32.47 -4.14 -8.20
N GLY A 189 32.77 -3.03 -7.54
CA GLY A 189 33.25 -1.80 -8.18
C GLY A 189 32.13 -0.77 -8.36
N THR A 190 32.28 0.16 -9.30
CA THR A 190 31.35 1.31 -9.40
C THR A 190 30.03 1.00 -10.12
N ALA A 191 29.75 -0.27 -10.43
CA ALA A 191 28.59 -0.68 -11.19
C ALA A 191 27.45 -1.07 -10.25
N ALA A 192 26.24 -0.54 -10.49
CA ALA A 192 25.09 -0.84 -9.66
C ALA A 192 24.64 -2.31 -9.77
N SER A 193 24.14 -2.86 -8.66
CA SER A 193 23.52 -4.20 -8.61
C SER A 193 22.06 -4.24 -9.07
N SER A 194 21.49 -3.09 -9.45
CA SER A 194 20.13 -2.95 -9.98
C SER A 194 19.05 -3.58 -9.08
N ILE A 195 19.13 -3.33 -7.78
CA ILE A 195 18.23 -3.91 -6.77
C ILE A 195 16.78 -3.47 -7.01
N ARG A 196 15.85 -4.44 -7.05
CA ARG A 196 14.41 -4.22 -7.21
C ARG A 196 13.60 -5.11 -6.28
N ASN A 197 12.37 -4.68 -5.98
CA ASN A 197 11.38 -5.42 -5.20
C ASN A 197 11.87 -5.77 -3.78
N LEU A 198 12.57 -4.85 -3.10
CA LEU A 198 13.07 -5.08 -1.75
C LEU A 198 11.91 -5.38 -0.78
N THR A 199 11.88 -6.61 -0.26
CA THR A 199 10.76 -7.12 0.54
C THR A 199 11.28 -7.84 1.78
N ALA A 200 10.83 -7.43 2.96
CA ALA A 200 11.11 -8.15 4.21
C ALA A 200 10.13 -9.30 4.43
N VAL A 201 10.66 -10.51 4.64
CA VAL A 201 9.91 -11.71 5.02
C VAL A 201 10.50 -12.28 6.31
N GLY A 202 9.82 -12.02 7.43
CA GLY A 202 10.37 -12.30 8.75
C GLY A 202 11.66 -11.51 8.99
N SER A 203 12.76 -12.21 9.22
CA SER A 203 14.09 -11.62 9.46
C SER A 203 15.01 -11.62 8.23
N THR A 204 14.44 -11.82 7.03
CA THR A 204 15.20 -11.91 5.77
C THR A 204 14.64 -10.93 4.75
N LEU A 205 15.51 -10.13 4.13
CA LEU A 205 15.17 -9.37 2.93
C LEU A 205 15.31 -10.26 1.71
N TYR A 206 14.36 -10.18 0.80
CA TYR A 206 14.42 -10.75 -0.54
C TYR A 206 14.32 -9.63 -1.56
N PHE A 207 15.08 -9.76 -2.65
CA PHE A 207 15.08 -8.79 -3.75
C PHE A 207 15.65 -9.40 -5.03
N SER A 208 15.40 -8.75 -6.16
CA SER A 208 16.08 -9.03 -7.42
C SER A 208 17.38 -8.22 -7.49
N ALA A 209 18.49 -8.83 -7.90
CA ALA A 209 19.77 -8.13 -8.13
C ALA A 209 20.69 -8.90 -9.10
N THR A 210 21.68 -8.20 -9.66
CA THR A 210 22.78 -8.76 -10.46
C THR A 210 24.12 -8.52 -9.77
N ASN A 211 25.07 -9.46 -9.92
CA ASN A 211 26.46 -9.31 -9.49
C ASN A 211 27.42 -9.00 -10.66
N GLY A 212 26.89 -8.62 -11.83
CA GLY A 212 27.66 -8.37 -13.04
C GLY A 212 28.12 -9.63 -13.81
N VAL A 213 28.01 -10.82 -13.22
CA VAL A 213 28.31 -12.11 -13.86
C VAL A 213 27.02 -12.84 -14.23
N ASN A 214 26.12 -12.94 -13.26
CA ASN A 214 24.77 -13.43 -13.43
C ASN A 214 23.82 -12.27 -13.71
N GLY A 215 22.76 -12.51 -14.47
CA GLY A 215 21.71 -11.51 -14.62
C GLY A 215 20.95 -11.24 -13.33
N ALA A 216 19.80 -10.57 -13.45
CA ALA A 216 18.95 -10.28 -12.31
C ALA A 216 18.27 -11.57 -11.79
N GLU A 217 18.69 -12.01 -10.62
CA GLU A 217 18.26 -13.25 -9.95
C GLU A 217 17.71 -12.98 -8.55
N LEU A 218 17.19 -14.01 -7.85
CA LEU A 218 16.70 -13.85 -6.49
C LEU A 218 17.88 -13.80 -5.51
N TRP A 219 17.96 -12.72 -4.75
CA TRP A 219 18.91 -12.53 -3.67
C TRP A 219 18.20 -12.46 -2.33
N LYS A 220 18.94 -12.79 -1.27
CA LYS A 220 18.51 -12.58 0.11
C LYS A 220 19.57 -11.86 0.92
N SER A 221 19.15 -11.24 2.03
CA SER A 221 20.02 -10.66 3.04
C SER A 221 19.44 -10.81 4.44
N ASP A 222 20.28 -11.14 5.42
CA ASP A 222 19.97 -11.02 6.86
C ASP A 222 20.41 -9.67 7.44
N GLY A 223 20.84 -8.75 6.57
CA GLY A 223 21.39 -7.45 6.93
C GLY A 223 22.91 -7.40 7.09
N THR A 224 23.61 -8.54 6.92
CA THR A 224 25.07 -8.63 6.93
C THR A 224 25.63 -8.90 5.54
N ALA A 225 26.89 -8.55 5.32
CA ALA A 225 27.58 -8.85 4.06
C ALA A 225 27.62 -10.36 3.76
N ALA A 226 27.86 -11.18 4.80
CA ALA A 226 27.97 -12.63 4.67
C ALA A 226 26.63 -13.31 4.37
N GLY A 227 25.54 -12.83 4.97
CA GLY A 227 24.20 -13.31 4.70
C GLY A 227 23.56 -12.72 3.44
N THR A 228 24.22 -11.77 2.77
CA THR A 228 23.78 -11.20 1.49
C THR A 228 24.29 -12.05 0.33
N VAL A 229 23.44 -12.93 -0.20
CA VAL A 229 23.80 -13.94 -1.19
C VAL A 229 22.71 -14.16 -2.24
N MET A 230 23.11 -14.54 -3.44
CA MET A 230 22.19 -15.06 -4.45
C MET A 230 21.62 -16.38 -3.92
N VAL A 231 20.29 -16.52 -3.97
CA VAL A 231 19.62 -17.73 -3.50
C VAL A 231 19.78 -18.86 -4.51
N LYS A 232 19.60 -18.54 -5.79
CA LYS A 232 19.71 -19.46 -6.92
C LYS A 232 19.89 -18.69 -8.22
N ASP A 233 20.76 -19.18 -9.10
CA ASP A 233 20.83 -18.75 -10.50
C ASP A 233 19.75 -19.51 -11.29
N ALA A 234 18.54 -18.94 -11.36
CA ALA A 234 17.37 -19.62 -11.93
C ALA A 234 17.37 -19.54 -13.47
N ASN A 235 17.95 -18.49 -14.05
CA ASN A 235 18.22 -18.38 -15.48
C ASN A 235 19.76 -18.36 -15.72
N PRO A 236 20.39 -19.53 -15.94
CA PRO A 236 21.83 -19.67 -15.81
C PRO A 236 22.68 -18.71 -16.66
N GLY A 237 23.82 -18.32 -16.10
CA GLY A 237 24.81 -17.46 -16.76
C GLY A 237 24.36 -16.00 -16.76
N SER A 238 24.56 -15.27 -17.85
CA SER A 238 24.19 -13.84 -17.95
C SER A 238 22.69 -13.61 -18.19
N GLY A 239 21.88 -14.68 -18.27
CA GLY A 239 20.44 -14.60 -18.30
C GLY A 239 19.88 -14.00 -17.01
N SER A 240 18.70 -13.39 -17.09
CA SER A 240 17.98 -12.88 -15.91
C SER A 240 16.67 -13.64 -15.76
N SER A 241 16.37 -14.11 -14.55
CA SER A 241 15.04 -14.60 -14.19
C SER A 241 14.09 -13.46 -13.81
N ASN A 242 14.59 -12.24 -13.64
CA ASN A 242 13.82 -11.03 -13.31
C ASN A 242 12.77 -11.26 -12.20
N PRO A 243 13.16 -11.70 -10.98
CA PRO A 243 12.21 -11.93 -9.91
C PRO A 243 11.37 -10.69 -9.59
N GLY A 244 10.05 -10.84 -9.55
CA GLY A 244 9.15 -9.75 -9.16
C GLY A 244 7.85 -10.24 -8.53
N VAL A 245 7.00 -9.28 -8.15
CA VAL A 245 5.69 -9.53 -7.51
C VAL A 245 5.82 -10.40 -6.25
N PHE A 246 6.46 -9.86 -5.22
CA PHE A 246 6.82 -10.64 -4.03
C PHE A 246 5.68 -10.66 -3.01
N ALA A 247 5.40 -11.84 -2.47
CA ALA A 247 4.50 -12.01 -1.33
C ALA A 247 5.01 -13.13 -0.42
N ALA A 248 4.62 -13.09 0.85
CA ALA A 248 4.98 -14.13 1.81
C ALA A 248 3.74 -14.85 2.35
N LEU A 249 3.84 -16.18 2.47
CA LEU A 249 2.91 -17.00 3.24
C LEU A 249 3.71 -17.71 4.33
N GLY A 250 3.56 -17.25 5.57
CA GLY A 250 4.44 -17.67 6.66
C GLY A 250 5.89 -17.26 6.38
N SER A 251 6.82 -18.22 6.40
CA SER A 251 8.25 -17.99 6.12
C SER A 251 8.65 -18.23 4.67
N THR A 252 7.71 -18.57 3.79
CA THR A 252 7.97 -18.86 2.37
C THR A 252 7.66 -17.65 1.52
N LEU A 253 8.64 -17.22 0.72
CA LEU A 253 8.45 -16.22 -0.32
C LEU A 253 7.81 -16.87 -1.55
N PHE A 254 6.83 -16.19 -2.15
CA PHE A 254 6.28 -16.47 -3.46
C PHE A 254 6.54 -15.29 -4.38
N TYR A 255 6.86 -15.56 -5.64
CA TYR A 255 7.25 -14.54 -6.61
C TYR A 255 7.10 -15.04 -8.04
N SER A 256 7.02 -14.12 -9.00
CA SER A 256 7.10 -14.41 -10.43
C SER A 256 8.56 -14.43 -10.89
N ALA A 257 8.93 -15.42 -11.71
CA ALA A 257 10.27 -15.48 -12.31
C ALA A 257 10.28 -16.20 -13.66
N TYR A 258 11.16 -15.72 -14.54
CA TYR A 258 11.37 -16.20 -15.89
C TYR A 258 12.41 -17.31 -15.99
N THR A 259 12.15 -18.33 -16.80
CA THR A 259 13.19 -19.17 -17.39
C THR A 259 12.96 -19.33 -18.90
N PRO A 260 14.01 -19.64 -19.69
CA PRO A 260 13.83 -19.95 -21.11
C PRO A 260 12.90 -21.14 -21.40
N ALA A 261 12.74 -22.05 -20.44
CA ALA A 261 11.92 -23.25 -20.60
C ALA A 261 10.43 -23.01 -20.30
N SER A 262 10.14 -22.09 -19.37
CA SER A 262 8.80 -21.91 -18.79
C SER A 262 8.21 -20.50 -18.96
N GLY A 263 8.96 -19.53 -19.47
CA GLY A 263 8.54 -18.12 -19.35
C GLY A 263 8.43 -17.67 -17.89
N TYR A 264 7.68 -16.59 -17.62
CA TYR A 264 7.37 -16.11 -16.27
C TYR A 264 6.25 -16.93 -15.64
N GLU A 265 6.60 -17.59 -14.54
CA GLU A 265 5.73 -18.50 -13.81
C GLU A 265 5.82 -18.25 -12.30
N LEU A 266 5.01 -18.97 -11.52
CA LEU A 266 5.00 -18.82 -10.07
C LEU A 266 6.08 -19.67 -9.42
N TRP A 267 6.94 -19.02 -8.64
CA TRP A 267 8.02 -19.62 -7.87
C TRP A 267 7.82 -19.44 -6.37
N LYS A 268 8.50 -20.29 -5.60
CA LYS A 268 8.65 -20.11 -4.15
C LYS A 268 10.10 -20.24 -3.72
N SER A 269 10.42 -19.68 -2.56
CA SER A 269 11.70 -19.86 -1.87
C SER A 269 11.52 -19.91 -0.36
N ASP A 270 12.27 -20.78 0.29
CA ASP A 270 12.52 -20.77 1.74
C ASP A 270 13.85 -20.07 2.11
N GLY A 271 14.49 -19.42 1.13
CA GLY A 271 15.79 -18.79 1.25
C GLY A 271 16.97 -19.72 1.00
N THR A 272 16.75 -20.98 0.61
CA THR A 272 17.80 -21.92 0.18
C THR A 272 17.69 -22.19 -1.31
N ALA A 273 18.81 -22.55 -1.96
CA ALA A 273 18.79 -22.94 -3.36
C ALA A 273 17.87 -24.15 -3.63
N ALA A 274 17.83 -25.12 -2.70
CA ALA A 274 17.04 -26.33 -2.82
C ALA A 274 15.53 -26.08 -2.67
N GLY A 275 15.13 -25.22 -1.73
CA GLY A 275 13.75 -24.79 -1.55
C GLY A 275 13.28 -23.74 -2.56
N THR A 276 14.16 -23.29 -3.47
CA THR A 276 13.84 -22.32 -4.52
C THR A 276 13.46 -23.03 -5.81
N VAL A 277 12.15 -23.13 -6.04
CA VAL A 277 11.56 -23.96 -7.10
C VAL A 277 10.33 -23.30 -7.71
N GLN A 278 10.07 -23.61 -8.98
CA GLN A 278 8.81 -23.33 -9.63
C GLN A 278 7.71 -24.14 -8.91
N VAL A 279 6.62 -23.47 -8.50
CA VAL A 279 5.50 -24.12 -7.80
C VAL A 279 4.49 -24.68 -8.81
N ALA A 280 4.33 -23.98 -9.94
CA ALA A 280 3.50 -24.41 -11.05
C ALA A 280 4.03 -23.84 -12.36
N ASP A 281 3.96 -24.65 -13.41
CA ASP A 281 4.06 -24.23 -14.80
C ASP A 281 2.62 -24.05 -15.31
N ILE A 282 2.03 -22.89 -15.07
CA ILE A 282 0.60 -22.65 -15.25
C ILE A 282 0.27 -22.61 -16.75
N THR A 283 1.11 -21.97 -17.56
CA THR A 283 1.09 -22.12 -19.02
C THR A 283 2.28 -22.98 -19.44
N PRO A 284 2.09 -24.26 -19.82
CA PRO A 284 3.20 -25.13 -20.14
C PRO A 284 4.09 -24.63 -21.30
N GLY A 285 5.40 -24.70 -21.10
CA GLY A 285 6.41 -24.32 -22.10
C GLY A 285 6.85 -22.86 -22.00
N ALA A 286 7.48 -22.31 -23.04
CA ALA A 286 8.13 -21.01 -22.96
C ALA A 286 7.17 -19.80 -22.88
N THR A 287 5.85 -20.02 -22.92
CA THR A 287 4.85 -18.97 -22.80
C THR A 287 4.57 -18.69 -21.34
N SER A 288 4.51 -17.41 -20.97
CA SER A 288 4.38 -17.00 -19.58
C SER A 288 2.93 -16.94 -19.10
N SER A 289 2.65 -17.45 -17.90
CA SER A 289 1.38 -17.24 -17.21
C SER A 289 1.21 -15.85 -16.60
N MET A 290 2.31 -15.10 -16.45
CA MET A 290 2.36 -13.75 -15.89
C MET A 290 1.65 -13.61 -14.53
N PRO A 291 2.09 -14.33 -13.47
CA PRO A 291 1.49 -14.18 -12.14
C PRO A 291 1.61 -12.73 -11.63
N ALA A 292 0.49 -12.18 -11.18
CA ALA A 292 0.40 -10.81 -10.65
C ALA A 292 -0.46 -10.75 -9.37
N GLU A 293 -0.39 -9.63 -8.64
CA GLU A 293 -1.24 -9.36 -7.47
C GLU A 293 -1.13 -10.39 -6.33
N LEU A 294 0.03 -11.02 -6.15
CA LEU A 294 0.22 -12.06 -5.14
C LEU A 294 -0.15 -11.52 -3.74
N THR A 295 -1.17 -12.12 -3.14
CA THR A 295 -1.73 -11.68 -1.86
C THR A 295 -1.99 -12.88 -0.96
N ALA A 296 -1.40 -12.87 0.23
CA ALA A 296 -1.66 -13.89 1.23
C ALA A 296 -3.05 -13.71 1.84
N PHE A 297 -3.87 -14.76 1.78
CA PHE A 297 -5.20 -14.79 2.38
C PHE A 297 -5.52 -16.20 2.90
N GLY A 298 -5.75 -16.30 4.22
CA GLY A 298 -5.88 -17.59 4.90
C GLY A 298 -4.61 -18.42 4.77
N SER A 299 -4.75 -19.65 4.24
CA SER A 299 -3.63 -20.59 4.04
C SER A 299 -3.09 -20.60 2.60
N TYR A 300 -3.39 -19.58 1.80
CA TYR A 300 -3.05 -19.52 0.39
C TYR A 300 -2.47 -18.16 0.01
N ILE A 301 -1.66 -18.14 -1.05
CA ILE A 301 -1.45 -16.97 -1.90
C ILE A 301 -2.52 -17.00 -2.99
N TYR A 302 -3.27 -15.91 -3.12
CA TYR A 302 -4.16 -15.63 -4.26
C TYR A 302 -3.46 -14.70 -5.23
N PHE A 303 -3.66 -14.89 -6.53
CA PHE A 303 -2.98 -14.15 -7.58
C PHE A 303 -3.76 -14.25 -8.89
N SER A 304 -3.50 -13.34 -9.82
CA SER A 304 -3.99 -13.46 -11.20
C SER A 304 -2.96 -14.12 -12.10
N ALA A 305 -3.38 -15.00 -13.00
CA ALA A 305 -2.52 -15.67 -13.98
C ALA A 305 -3.32 -16.20 -15.17
N ASN A 306 -2.64 -16.44 -16.29
CA ASN A 306 -3.19 -17.02 -17.51
C ASN A 306 -2.61 -18.43 -17.74
N ASP A 307 -3.45 -19.41 -18.07
CA ASP A 307 -3.04 -20.79 -18.41
C ASP A 307 -3.04 -21.06 -19.93
N GLY A 308 -3.28 -20.03 -20.73
CA GLY A 308 -3.41 -20.12 -22.19
C GLY A 308 -4.78 -20.62 -22.67
N VAL A 309 -5.72 -20.94 -21.75
CA VAL A 309 -7.05 -21.48 -22.06
C VAL A 309 -8.16 -20.57 -21.53
N ASN A 310 -8.10 -20.21 -20.26
CA ASN A 310 -9.14 -19.48 -19.53
C ASN A 310 -8.86 -17.97 -19.44
N GLY A 311 -7.82 -17.47 -20.12
CA GLY A 311 -7.39 -16.08 -19.97
C GLY A 311 -6.86 -15.80 -18.57
N VAL A 312 -6.74 -14.51 -18.21
CA VAL A 312 -6.28 -14.11 -16.88
C VAL A 312 -7.41 -14.25 -15.87
N GLU A 313 -7.26 -15.19 -14.93
CA GLU A 313 -8.28 -15.52 -13.92
C GLU A 313 -7.71 -15.53 -12.50
N LEU A 314 -8.55 -15.83 -11.50
CA LEU A 314 -8.13 -15.88 -10.10
C LEU A 314 -7.59 -17.27 -9.76
N TRP A 315 -6.31 -17.33 -9.41
CA TRP A 315 -5.60 -18.54 -9.00
C TRP A 315 -5.27 -18.51 -7.51
N ARG A 316 -4.96 -19.68 -6.97
CA ARG A 316 -4.37 -19.78 -5.63
C ARG A 316 -3.35 -20.90 -5.51
N THR A 317 -2.43 -20.75 -4.55
CA THR A 317 -1.49 -21.80 -4.15
C THR A 317 -1.26 -21.81 -2.65
N ASN A 318 -1.02 -22.99 -2.08
CA ASN A 318 -0.49 -23.13 -0.72
C ASN A 318 1.01 -23.50 -0.73
N GLY A 319 1.67 -23.43 -1.89
CA GLY A 319 3.06 -23.85 -2.09
C GLY A 319 3.24 -25.34 -2.39
N VAL A 320 2.18 -26.15 -2.35
CA VAL A 320 2.20 -27.56 -2.75
C VAL A 320 1.25 -27.79 -3.93
N THR A 321 0.03 -27.27 -3.82
CA THR A 321 -1.01 -27.36 -4.85
C THR A 321 -1.33 -25.96 -5.37
N THR A 322 -1.30 -25.81 -6.69
CA THR A 322 -1.72 -24.59 -7.39
C THR A 322 -2.94 -24.92 -8.24
N THR A 323 -3.98 -24.10 -8.15
CA THR A 323 -5.26 -24.35 -8.82
C THR A 323 -5.88 -23.05 -9.31
N LEU A 324 -6.53 -23.10 -10.48
CA LEU A 324 -7.52 -22.10 -10.88
C LEU A 324 -8.60 -22.08 -9.81
N PHE A 325 -8.73 -20.97 -9.09
CA PHE A 325 -9.64 -20.86 -7.96
C PHE A 325 -11.04 -20.46 -8.42
N ALA A 326 -11.12 -19.47 -9.32
CA ALA A 326 -12.35 -19.03 -9.94
C ALA A 326 -12.10 -18.64 -11.39
N ASP A 327 -12.85 -19.26 -12.31
CA ASP A 327 -13.00 -18.85 -13.70
C ASP A 327 -14.20 -17.89 -13.77
N ILE A 328 -13.95 -16.62 -13.47
CA ILE A 328 -15.00 -15.60 -13.34
C ILE A 328 -15.55 -15.23 -14.71
N ARG A 329 -14.71 -15.20 -15.75
CA ARG A 329 -15.11 -14.98 -17.13
C ARG A 329 -14.59 -16.10 -18.04
N PRO A 330 -15.42 -17.14 -18.25
CA PRO A 330 -15.02 -18.27 -19.07
C PRO A 330 -14.50 -17.90 -20.46
N GLY A 331 -13.39 -18.53 -20.83
CA GLY A 331 -12.75 -18.43 -22.15
C GLY A 331 -11.55 -17.49 -22.18
N ALA A 332 -10.87 -17.42 -23.34
CA ALA A 332 -9.53 -16.85 -23.47
C ALA A 332 -9.38 -15.35 -23.12
N LEU A 333 -10.48 -14.60 -22.90
CA LEU A 333 -10.42 -13.20 -22.48
C LEU A 333 -10.12 -13.05 -20.98
N GLY A 334 -10.64 -13.95 -20.14
CA GLY A 334 -10.51 -13.91 -18.69
C GLY A 334 -11.10 -12.66 -18.01
N SER A 335 -11.10 -12.68 -16.69
CA SER A 335 -11.69 -11.65 -15.82
C SER A 335 -10.72 -10.58 -15.34
N THR A 336 -9.41 -10.81 -15.51
CA THR A 336 -8.31 -9.93 -15.08
C THR A 336 -8.45 -9.44 -13.63
N PRO A 337 -8.37 -10.32 -12.61
CA PRO A 337 -8.44 -9.91 -11.22
C PRO A 337 -7.31 -8.94 -10.83
N GLN A 338 -7.66 -7.84 -10.15
CA GLN A 338 -6.73 -6.79 -9.72
C GLN A 338 -7.07 -6.25 -8.32
N ASN A 339 -6.16 -5.49 -7.71
CA ASN A 339 -6.35 -4.81 -6.42
C ASN A 339 -6.70 -5.77 -5.27
N LEU A 340 -6.05 -6.93 -5.22
CA LEU A 340 -6.33 -7.95 -4.21
C LEU A 340 -6.05 -7.40 -2.80
N THR A 341 -7.10 -7.24 -2.00
CA THR A 341 -7.06 -6.55 -0.71
C THR A 341 -7.77 -7.37 0.36
N VAL A 342 -7.05 -7.78 1.40
CA VAL A 342 -7.62 -8.52 2.53
C VAL A 342 -8.27 -7.54 3.51
N ALA A 343 -9.53 -7.75 3.85
CA ALA A 343 -10.23 -7.03 4.92
C ALA A 343 -11.10 -7.99 5.74
N GLY A 344 -10.78 -8.12 7.03
CA GLY A 344 -11.40 -9.10 7.92
C GLY A 344 -11.21 -10.53 7.41
N SER A 345 -12.33 -11.24 7.20
CA SER A 345 -12.35 -12.63 6.71
C SER A 345 -12.59 -12.73 5.20
N ASN A 346 -12.41 -11.65 4.44
CA ASN A 346 -12.63 -11.63 3.00
C ASN A 346 -11.39 -11.10 2.26
N LEU A 347 -11.21 -11.59 1.05
CA LEU A 347 -10.36 -10.99 0.03
C LEU A 347 -11.27 -10.26 -0.96
N PHE A 348 -11.06 -8.94 -1.08
CA PHE A 348 -11.71 -8.09 -2.07
C PHE A 348 -10.79 -7.92 -3.27
N PHE A 349 -11.36 -7.76 -4.45
CA PHE A 349 -10.62 -7.53 -5.69
C PHE A 349 -11.56 -6.98 -6.76
N THR A 350 -11.00 -6.54 -7.88
CA THR A 350 -11.76 -6.10 -9.05
C THR A 350 -11.68 -7.13 -10.15
N ALA A 351 -12.79 -7.47 -10.80
CA ALA A 351 -12.81 -8.43 -11.91
C ALA A 351 -13.99 -8.16 -12.86
N ASN A 352 -13.86 -8.60 -14.11
CA ASN A 352 -14.88 -8.46 -15.15
C ASN A 352 -15.42 -9.81 -15.61
N ASP A 353 -16.68 -10.12 -15.29
CA ASP A 353 -17.36 -11.36 -15.68
C ASP A 353 -17.87 -11.39 -17.14
N GLY A 354 -17.62 -10.32 -17.90
CA GLY A 354 -18.10 -10.14 -19.27
C GLY A 354 -19.53 -9.62 -19.38
N VAL A 355 -20.21 -9.37 -18.25
CA VAL A 355 -21.59 -8.86 -18.19
C VAL A 355 -21.65 -7.49 -17.50
N HIS A 356 -20.95 -7.32 -16.39
CA HIS A 356 -21.05 -6.15 -15.51
C HIS A 356 -19.85 -5.18 -15.61
N GLY A 357 -18.95 -5.36 -16.58
CA GLY A 357 -17.68 -4.64 -16.59
C GLY A 357 -16.78 -5.02 -15.40
N ALA A 358 -15.70 -4.28 -15.16
CA ALA A 358 -14.82 -4.51 -14.02
C ALA A 358 -15.35 -3.85 -12.74
N GLU A 359 -15.82 -4.67 -11.82
CA GLU A 359 -16.55 -4.27 -10.59
C GLU A 359 -15.89 -4.82 -9.33
N LEU A 360 -16.43 -4.48 -8.14
CA LEU A 360 -15.95 -5.03 -6.87
C LEU A 360 -16.46 -6.46 -6.65
N TRP A 361 -15.53 -7.39 -6.49
CA TRP A 361 -15.77 -8.78 -6.13
C TRP A 361 -15.22 -9.08 -4.74
N ARG A 362 -15.69 -10.18 -4.15
CA ARG A 362 -15.07 -10.75 -2.95
C ARG A 362 -15.01 -12.26 -2.99
N THR A 363 -14.14 -12.82 -2.15
CA THR A 363 -14.16 -14.22 -1.74
C THR A 363 -13.89 -14.36 -0.24
N ASP A 364 -14.51 -15.33 0.42
CA ASP A 364 -14.14 -15.81 1.76
C ASP A 364 -13.21 -17.03 1.72
N GLY A 365 -12.73 -17.40 0.53
CA GLY A 365 -11.91 -18.58 0.28
C GLY A 365 -12.67 -19.82 -0.18
N THR A 366 -14.01 -19.73 -0.25
CA THR A 366 -14.89 -20.77 -0.79
C THR A 366 -15.53 -20.35 -2.11
N THR A 367 -15.93 -21.33 -2.95
CA THR A 367 -16.65 -21.05 -4.20
C THR A 367 -17.98 -20.33 -3.93
N ALA A 368 -18.73 -20.75 -2.91
CA ALA A 368 -20.02 -20.13 -2.57
C ALA A 368 -19.88 -18.69 -2.05
N GLY A 369 -18.77 -18.38 -1.38
CA GLY A 369 -18.45 -17.04 -0.93
C GLY A 369 -17.74 -16.16 -1.96
N THR A 370 -17.58 -16.63 -3.20
CA THR A 370 -16.94 -15.89 -4.29
C THR A 370 -17.97 -15.33 -5.26
N PHE A 371 -18.18 -14.01 -5.26
CA PHE A 371 -19.20 -13.37 -6.10
C PHE A 371 -18.98 -11.85 -6.26
N LEU A 372 -19.64 -11.29 -7.29
CA LEU A 372 -19.78 -9.86 -7.54
C LEU A 372 -20.51 -9.19 -6.36
N VAL A 373 -19.84 -8.29 -5.64
CA VAL A 373 -20.44 -7.65 -4.46
C VAL A 373 -21.54 -6.69 -4.88
N SER A 374 -21.28 -5.84 -5.87
CA SER A 374 -22.25 -4.88 -6.41
C SER A 374 -21.83 -4.46 -7.81
N ASP A 375 -22.81 -4.36 -8.71
CA ASP A 375 -22.67 -3.68 -10.01
C ASP A 375 -22.85 -2.16 -9.77
N ILE A 376 -21.76 -1.46 -9.47
CA ILE A 376 -21.80 -0.03 -9.08
C ILE A 376 -22.16 0.84 -10.30
N TYR A 377 -21.68 0.44 -11.48
CA TYR A 377 -22.05 1.07 -12.74
C TYR A 377 -22.86 0.08 -13.59
N PRO A 378 -24.21 0.14 -13.53
CA PRO A 378 -25.08 -0.86 -14.13
C PRO A 378 -24.76 -1.21 -15.59
N GLY A 379 -24.61 -2.51 -15.85
CA GLY A 379 -24.38 -3.06 -17.18
C GLY A 379 -22.89 -3.26 -17.51
N ALA A 380 -22.53 -3.28 -18.80
CA ALA A 380 -21.19 -3.70 -19.22
C ALA A 380 -20.07 -2.65 -19.01
N ILE A 381 -20.36 -1.54 -18.34
CA ILE A 381 -19.41 -0.44 -18.14
C ILE A 381 -18.77 -0.60 -16.76
N SER A 382 -17.44 -0.64 -16.70
CA SER A 382 -16.72 -0.72 -15.43
C SER A 382 -16.90 0.52 -14.56
N SER A 383 -17.10 0.33 -13.27
CA SER A 383 -17.03 1.37 -12.24
C SER A 383 -15.60 1.81 -11.91
N ASN A 384 -14.57 1.17 -12.48
CA ASN A 384 -13.15 1.52 -12.29
C ASN A 384 -12.78 1.61 -10.80
N VAL A 385 -13.14 0.58 -10.03
CA VAL A 385 -12.79 0.47 -8.61
C VAL A 385 -11.26 0.54 -8.44
N GLN A 386 -10.80 1.47 -7.60
CA GLN A 386 -9.38 1.75 -7.34
C GLN A 386 -9.15 2.11 -5.87
N ASN A 387 -7.88 2.10 -5.44
CA ASN A 387 -7.46 2.57 -4.11
C ASN A 387 -8.17 1.85 -2.95
N LEU A 388 -8.31 0.53 -3.04
CA LEU A 388 -8.93 -0.27 -1.98
C LEU A 388 -8.08 -0.19 -0.70
N GLN A 389 -8.68 0.34 0.35
CA GLN A 389 -8.10 0.42 1.68
C GLN A 389 -8.94 -0.37 2.67
N ALA A 390 -8.36 -1.41 3.24
CA ALA A 390 -8.97 -2.17 4.32
C ALA A 390 -9.07 -1.31 5.59
N VAL A 391 -10.26 -1.26 6.19
CA VAL A 391 -10.55 -0.62 7.47
C VAL A 391 -11.41 -1.57 8.30
N GLY A 392 -10.76 -2.34 9.16
CA GLY A 392 -11.42 -3.46 9.86
C GLY A 392 -11.87 -4.54 8.88
N SER A 393 -13.16 -4.85 8.86
CA SER A 393 -13.76 -5.83 7.92
C SER A 393 -14.34 -5.20 6.65
N LYS A 394 -14.19 -3.89 6.47
CA LYS A 394 -14.68 -3.17 5.30
C LYS A 394 -13.53 -2.75 4.41
N VAL A 395 -13.85 -2.47 3.14
CA VAL A 395 -12.98 -1.72 2.24
C VAL A 395 -13.58 -0.35 1.95
N TYR A 396 -12.72 0.66 1.90
CA TYR A 396 -13.01 1.96 1.30
C TYR A 396 -12.25 2.06 -0.01
N PHE A 397 -12.87 2.63 -1.03
CA PHE A 397 -12.31 2.65 -2.38
C PHE A 397 -12.95 3.75 -3.21
N SER A 398 -12.35 4.02 -4.35
CA SER A 398 -12.86 4.97 -5.32
C SER A 398 -13.54 4.23 -6.45
N ALA A 399 -14.74 4.66 -6.82
CA ALA A 399 -15.49 4.06 -7.92
C ALA A 399 -16.38 5.10 -8.61
N CYS A 400 -16.55 4.92 -9.92
CA CYS A 400 -17.41 5.69 -10.79
C CYS A 400 -18.83 5.11 -10.80
N ALA A 401 -19.83 5.97 -10.63
CA ALA A 401 -21.24 5.57 -10.78
C ALA A 401 -22.01 6.57 -11.65
N PRO A 402 -23.14 6.14 -12.27
CA PRO A 402 -23.98 7.04 -13.05
C PRO A 402 -24.46 8.23 -12.22
N ASN A 403 -24.27 9.44 -12.77
CA ASN A 403 -24.62 10.72 -12.15
C ASN A 403 -23.79 11.12 -10.91
N PHE A 404 -22.75 10.38 -10.54
CA PHE A 404 -21.85 10.70 -9.42
C PHE A 404 -20.40 10.87 -9.83
N GLY A 405 -19.99 10.35 -11.01
CA GLY A 405 -18.57 10.23 -11.36
C GLY A 405 -17.79 9.42 -10.32
N THR A 406 -16.46 9.62 -10.22
CA THR A 406 -15.58 8.87 -9.31
C THR A 406 -15.56 9.48 -7.91
N GLU A 407 -16.17 8.76 -6.96
CA GLU A 407 -16.39 9.21 -5.57
C GLU A 407 -15.92 8.16 -4.54
N LEU A 408 -16.05 8.46 -3.24
CA LEU A 408 -15.67 7.56 -2.15
C LEU A 408 -16.80 6.56 -1.86
N TRP A 409 -16.48 5.28 -1.96
CA TRP A 409 -17.37 4.17 -1.65
C TRP A 409 -16.86 3.36 -0.46
N SER A 410 -17.77 2.60 0.15
CA SER A 410 -17.42 1.60 1.14
C SER A 410 -18.21 0.33 0.92
N SER A 411 -17.62 -0.81 1.28
CA SER A 411 -18.28 -2.11 1.25
C SER A 411 -17.89 -2.95 2.46
N ASP A 412 -18.87 -3.65 3.03
CA ASP A 412 -18.65 -4.74 4.00
C ASP A 412 -18.58 -6.13 3.34
N GLY A 413 -18.57 -6.19 2.00
CA GLY A 413 -18.61 -7.43 1.24
C GLY A 413 -20.02 -7.88 0.85
N THR A 414 -21.07 -7.15 1.21
CA THR A 414 -22.43 -7.44 0.75
C THR A 414 -22.94 -6.35 -0.16
N SER A 415 -23.86 -6.68 -1.09
CA SER A 415 -24.50 -5.68 -1.94
C SER A 415 -25.24 -4.62 -1.11
N ALA A 416 -25.92 -5.04 -0.03
CA ALA A 416 -26.64 -4.14 0.87
C ALA A 416 -25.73 -3.22 1.70
N GLY A 417 -24.52 -3.69 2.03
CA GLY A 417 -23.49 -2.93 2.73
C GLY A 417 -22.51 -2.20 1.81
N THR A 418 -22.77 -2.18 0.50
CA THR A 418 -21.99 -1.44 -0.49
C THR A 418 -22.73 -0.17 -0.86
N SER A 419 -22.10 0.97 -0.58
CA SER A 419 -22.74 2.26 -0.81
C SER A 419 -21.72 3.39 -0.98
N LEU A 420 -22.12 4.39 -1.75
CA LEU A 420 -21.49 5.71 -1.78
C LEU A 420 -21.42 6.25 -0.35
N VAL A 421 -20.22 6.60 0.10
CA VAL A 421 -20.00 7.20 1.42
C VAL A 421 -20.40 8.66 1.37
N ILE A 422 -19.95 9.36 0.34
CA ILE A 422 -20.25 10.76 0.08
C ILE A 422 -20.07 11.06 -1.42
N ASP A 423 -20.97 11.87 -1.97
CA ASP A 423 -20.77 12.59 -3.24
C ASP A 423 -20.13 13.94 -2.88
N MET A 424 -18.79 14.02 -2.96
CA MET A 424 -18.07 15.24 -2.59
C MET A 424 -18.12 16.29 -3.71
N ASN A 425 -18.28 15.85 -4.96
CA ASN A 425 -18.45 16.71 -6.12
C ASN A 425 -19.84 16.51 -6.76
N PRO A 426 -20.86 17.24 -6.27
CA PRO A 426 -22.26 16.97 -6.58
C PRO A 426 -22.56 16.74 -8.06
N GLY A 427 -23.25 15.65 -8.35
CA GLY A 427 -23.63 15.28 -9.71
C GLY A 427 -22.50 14.54 -10.44
N ALA A 428 -22.37 14.72 -11.76
CA ALA A 428 -21.39 13.96 -12.55
C ALA A 428 -19.92 14.42 -12.37
N GLY A 429 -19.62 15.23 -11.36
CA GLY A 429 -18.26 15.61 -11.00
C GLY A 429 -17.46 14.42 -10.47
N SER A 430 -16.18 14.59 -10.15
CA SER A 430 -15.41 13.49 -9.53
C SER A 430 -14.46 14.05 -8.49
N SER A 431 -14.49 13.50 -7.29
CA SER A 431 -13.56 13.83 -6.20
C SER A 431 -12.30 12.98 -6.21
N LYS A 432 -12.28 11.89 -6.97
CA LYS A 432 -11.11 11.00 -7.16
C LYS A 432 -10.36 10.66 -5.86
N PRO A 433 -11.03 10.08 -4.84
CA PRO A 433 -10.37 9.75 -3.58
C PRO A 433 -9.18 8.82 -3.79
N ARG A 434 -8.10 9.01 -3.04
CA ARG A 434 -6.88 8.21 -3.13
C ARG A 434 -6.03 8.36 -1.88
N ASP A 435 -4.91 7.64 -1.81
CA ASP A 435 -3.93 7.77 -0.73
C ASP A 435 -4.55 7.66 0.66
N MET A 436 -5.39 6.64 0.84
CA MET A 436 -6.18 6.47 2.04
C MET A 436 -5.32 5.91 3.18
N VAL A 437 -5.44 6.49 4.37
CA VAL A 437 -4.72 6.07 5.57
C VAL A 437 -5.62 6.16 6.79
N VAL A 438 -5.47 5.21 7.71
CA VAL A 438 -6.20 5.24 8.99
C VAL A 438 -5.29 5.78 10.07
N MET A 439 -5.77 6.79 10.80
CA MET A 439 -5.11 7.30 12.00
C MET A 439 -6.14 7.46 13.10
N GLN A 440 -5.87 6.89 14.28
CA GLN A 440 -6.73 7.00 15.48
C GLN A 440 -8.21 6.66 15.20
N GLY A 441 -8.46 5.67 14.35
CA GLY A 441 -9.81 5.19 14.02
C GLY A 441 -10.58 6.05 13.01
N ALA A 442 -9.99 7.13 12.48
CA ALA A 442 -10.56 7.89 11.38
C ALA A 442 -9.82 7.57 10.06
N LEU A 443 -10.58 7.56 8.97
CA LEU A 443 -10.04 7.43 7.62
C LEU A 443 -9.68 8.83 7.10
N TYR A 444 -8.46 8.99 6.63
CA TYR A 444 -7.96 10.17 5.96
C TYR A 444 -7.59 9.80 4.52
N PHE A 445 -7.76 10.73 3.59
CA PHE A 445 -7.52 10.48 2.18
C PHE A 445 -7.32 11.79 1.43
N VAL A 446 -6.74 11.71 0.24
CA VAL A 446 -6.62 12.84 -0.67
C VAL A 446 -7.81 12.84 -1.62
N ALA A 447 -8.47 13.98 -1.80
CA ALA A 447 -9.56 14.13 -2.77
C ALA A 447 -9.71 15.58 -3.28
N ASP A 448 -10.32 15.70 -4.45
CA ASP A 448 -10.71 16.94 -5.10
C ASP A 448 -12.14 17.34 -4.68
N ASP A 449 -12.44 18.64 -4.67
CA ASP A 449 -13.82 19.15 -4.66
C ASP A 449 -14.03 20.19 -5.79
N ALA A 450 -15.17 20.88 -5.82
CA ALA A 450 -15.54 21.79 -6.89
C ALA A 450 -14.63 23.03 -6.97
N THR A 451 -13.83 23.26 -5.93
CA THR A 451 -13.01 24.46 -5.74
C THR A 451 -11.54 24.15 -5.50
N THR A 452 -11.20 22.93 -5.08
CA THR A 452 -9.86 22.54 -4.64
C THR A 452 -9.45 21.19 -5.19
N THR A 453 -8.15 20.98 -5.38
CA THR A 453 -7.58 19.70 -5.83
C THR A 453 -6.53 19.20 -4.85
N ASN A 454 -6.38 17.87 -4.75
CA ASN A 454 -5.41 17.16 -3.92
C ASN A 454 -5.37 17.60 -2.45
N ARG A 455 -6.54 17.71 -1.80
CA ARG A 455 -6.67 18.14 -0.40
C ARG A 455 -6.78 16.98 0.56
N LEU A 456 -6.26 17.15 1.78
CA LEU A 456 -6.40 16.18 2.85
C LEU A 456 -7.82 16.24 3.43
N ARG A 457 -8.50 15.11 3.38
CA ARG A 457 -9.85 14.95 3.88
C ARG A 457 -9.87 13.98 5.04
N LYS A 458 -10.75 14.23 6.00
CA LYS A 458 -11.07 13.32 7.10
C LYS A 458 -12.50 12.85 6.98
N LEU A 459 -12.70 11.53 6.96
CA LEU A 459 -14.03 10.92 7.11
C LEU A 459 -14.40 10.89 8.59
N VAL A 460 -15.49 11.56 8.94
CA VAL A 460 -16.08 11.50 10.29
C VAL A 460 -17.25 10.53 10.25
N THR A 461 -17.06 9.36 10.86
CA THR A 461 -18.14 8.40 11.10
C THR A 461 -18.82 8.76 12.42
N GLY A 462 -20.16 8.85 12.39
CA GLY A 462 -20.98 9.41 13.47
C GLY A 462 -21.48 8.42 14.49
#